data_AF-A0A3E0QU72-F1
#
_entry.id   AF-A0A3E0QU72-F1
#
_cell.length_a   1.000
_cell.length_b   1.000
_cell.length_c   1.000
_cell.angle_alpha   90.00
_cell.angle_beta   90.00
_cell.angle_gamma   90.00
#
_symmetry.space_group_name_H-M   'P 1'
#
loop_
_entity.id
_entity.type
_entity.pdbx_description
1 polymer ?
#
loop_
_entity_poly.entity_id
_entity_poly.type
_entity_poly.pdbx_seq_one_letter_code
_entity_poly.pdbx_strand_id
1 'polypeptide(L)'
;MMPYALKNKETSELFSCALENIYGIPYHGVKLWEDREAAEADAPSFLVERGVDDPWRWEVVSLDEHQAKLCNVKLNNDPKRRVFLTDDGRIEAQQGTT
;
A
#
# COMPACT_ATOMS: atom_id res chain seq x y z
N MET A 1 -14.98 -0.98 7.26
CA MET A 1 -14.92 0.24 6.40
C MET A 1 -14.13 -0.10 5.13
N MET A 2 -14.24 0.69 4.05
CA MET A 2 -13.46 0.49 2.82
C MET A 2 -12.22 1.39 2.84
N PRO A 3 -11.05 0.91 3.28
CA PRO A 3 -9.83 1.69 3.22
C PRO A 3 -9.37 1.91 1.78
N TYR A 4 -8.63 2.98 1.56
CA TYR A 4 -7.99 3.30 0.30
C TYR A 4 -6.49 3.07 0.40
N ALA A 5 -5.89 2.58 -0.67
CA ALA A 5 -4.45 2.31 -0.77
C ALA A 5 -3.90 2.89 -2.07
N LEU A 6 -2.58 2.95 -2.18
CA LEU A 6 -1.90 3.31 -3.42
C LEU A 6 -1.54 2.06 -4.21
N LYS A 7 -2.03 1.99 -5.45
CA LYS A 7 -1.68 0.96 -6.44
C LYS A 7 -0.88 1.57 -7.57
N ASN A 8 0.18 0.90 -7.99
CA ASN A 8 0.92 1.25 -9.18
C ASN A 8 0.12 0.85 -10.43
N LYS A 9 -0.09 1.81 -11.33
CA LYS A 9 -0.85 1.63 -12.58
C LYS A 9 -0.26 0.60 -13.52
N GLU A 10 1.07 0.46 -13.53
CA GLU A 10 1.79 -0.41 -14.49
C GLU A 10 2.00 -1.82 -13.93
N THR A 11 2.38 -1.93 -12.66
CA THR A 11 2.74 -3.22 -12.04
C THR A 11 1.64 -3.82 -11.19
N SER A 12 0.57 -3.08 -10.91
CA SER A 12 -0.44 -3.44 -9.92
C SER A 12 0.10 -3.66 -8.49
N GLU A 13 1.31 -3.20 -8.20
CA GLU A 13 1.93 -3.22 -6.87
C GLU A 13 1.18 -2.28 -5.92
N LEU A 14 0.95 -2.70 -4.68
CA LEU A 14 0.45 -1.84 -3.63
C LEU A 14 1.62 -1.22 -2.86
N PHE A 15 1.58 0.09 -2.64
CA PHE A 15 2.66 0.81 -2.00
C PHE A 15 2.80 0.37 -0.54
N SER A 16 3.92 -0.26 -0.23
CA SER A 16 4.23 -0.77 1.10
C SER A 16 5.48 -0.09 1.64
N CYS A 17 5.47 0.24 2.92
CA CYS A 17 6.56 0.97 3.54
C CYS A 17 6.59 0.74 5.06
N ALA A 18 7.64 1.22 5.72
CA ALA A 18 7.67 1.27 7.17
C ALA A 18 6.62 2.30 7.67
N LEU A 19 5.71 1.81 8.49
CA LEU A 19 4.63 2.53 9.16
C LEU A 19 4.76 2.32 10.67
N GLU A 20 4.07 3.14 11.46
CA GLU A 20 4.00 2.99 12.91
C GLU A 20 2.54 2.74 13.29
N ASN A 21 2.29 1.76 14.17
CA ASN A 21 0.94 1.49 14.66
C ASN A 21 0.56 2.43 15.81
N ILE A 22 -0.69 2.35 16.28
CA ILE A 22 -1.19 3.17 17.41
C ILE A 22 -0.42 2.97 18.74
N TYR A 23 0.41 1.93 18.84
CA TYR A 23 1.23 1.62 20.00
C TYR A 23 2.68 2.08 19.85
N GLY A 24 3.02 2.81 18.78
CA GLY A 24 4.39 3.25 18.52
C GLY A 24 5.33 2.14 18.04
N ILE A 25 4.78 1.01 17.55
CA ILE A 25 5.56 -0.12 17.08
C ILE A 25 5.72 0.01 15.56
N PRO A 26 6.95 0.09 15.03
CA PRO A 26 7.19 0.12 13.60
C PRO A 26 6.83 -1.23 12.98
N TYR A 27 6.11 -1.19 11.87
CA TYR A 27 5.78 -2.35 11.07
C TYR A 27 5.83 -2.02 9.57
N HIS A 28 6.12 -3.02 8.75
CA HIS A 28 6.09 -2.92 7.30
C HIS A 28 4.69 -3.28 6.80
N GLY A 29 4.02 -2.31 6.18
CA GLY A 29 2.62 -2.41 5.80
C GLY A 29 2.26 -1.55 4.61
N VAL A 30 1.05 -1.73 4.09
CA VAL A 30 0.46 -0.82 3.09
C VAL A 30 -0.12 0.38 3.80
N LYS A 31 0.13 1.59 3.27
CA LYS A 31 -0.52 2.80 3.78
C LYS A 31 -1.99 2.77 3.39
N LEU A 32 -2.86 2.88 4.39
CA LEU A 32 -4.31 2.87 4.24
C LEU A 32 -4.88 4.22 4.71
N TRP A 33 -5.77 4.79 3.90
CA TRP A 33 -6.58 5.96 4.26
C TRP A 33 -8.02 5.52 4.46
N GLU A 34 -8.75 6.19 5.35
CA GLU A 34 -10.17 5.90 5.59
C GLU A 34 -11.07 6.57 4.55
N ASP A 35 -10.60 7.67 3.96
CA ASP A 35 -11.33 8.50 3.02
C ASP A 35 -10.57 8.65 1.70
N ARG A 36 -11.33 8.70 0.60
CA ARG A 36 -10.78 8.79 -0.75
C ARG A 36 -10.19 10.17 -1.03
N GLU A 37 -10.90 11.24 -0.69
CA GLU A 37 -10.43 12.61 -0.92
C GLU A 37 -9.15 12.88 -0.13
N ALA A 38 -9.10 12.41 1.11
CA ALA A 38 -7.89 12.46 1.94
C ALA A 38 -6.74 11.68 1.29
N ALA A 39 -6.99 10.49 0.75
CA ALA A 39 -5.98 9.70 0.06
C ALA A 39 -5.47 10.42 -1.20
N GLU A 40 -6.35 10.94 -2.04
CA GLU A 40 -5.98 11.63 -3.29
C GLU A 40 -5.20 12.93 -3.02
N ALA A 41 -5.52 13.65 -1.94
CA ALA A 41 -4.81 14.85 -1.54
C ALA A 41 -3.43 14.57 -0.90
N ASP A 42 -3.32 13.52 -0.07
CA ASP A 42 -2.11 13.19 0.69
C ASP A 42 -1.11 12.34 -0.12
N ALA A 43 -1.60 11.43 -0.97
CA ALA A 43 -0.81 10.50 -1.76
C ALA A 43 0.40 11.11 -2.48
N PRO A 44 0.28 12.20 -3.26
CA PRO A 44 1.42 12.74 -3.99
C PRO A 44 2.53 13.21 -3.04
N SER A 45 2.17 13.91 -1.96
CA SER A 45 3.12 14.36 -0.94
C SER A 45 3.77 13.18 -0.23
N PHE A 46 2.96 12.20 0.20
CA PHE A 46 3.42 10.99 0.88
C PHE A 46 4.43 10.19 0.03
N LEU A 47 4.17 10.05 -1.26
CA LEU A 47 5.08 9.35 -2.19
C LEU A 47 6.40 10.10 -2.36
N VAL A 48 6.36 11.43 -2.53
CA VAL A 48 7.57 12.27 -2.65
C VAL A 48 8.41 12.22 -1.38
N GLU A 49 7.79 12.30 -0.20
CA GLU A 49 8.51 12.18 1.08
C GLU A 49 9.21 10.82 1.26
N ARG A 50 8.70 9.77 0.60
CA ARG A 50 9.29 8.43 0.59
C ARG A 50 10.28 8.21 -0.56
N GLY A 51 10.61 9.26 -1.31
CA GLY A 51 11.58 9.21 -2.40
C GLY A 51 11.09 8.47 -3.63
N VAL A 52 9.78 8.44 -3.87
CA VAL A 52 9.22 7.90 -5.11
C VAL A 52 9.34 8.96 -6.20
N ASP A 53 10.16 8.69 -7.22
CA ASP A 53 10.41 9.62 -8.33
C ASP A 53 9.17 9.89 -9.19
N ASP A 54 8.30 8.88 -9.36
CA ASP A 54 7.13 8.95 -10.25
C ASP A 54 5.80 8.80 -9.49
N PRO A 55 5.39 9.77 -8.64
CA PRO A 55 4.16 9.66 -7.87
C PRO A 55 2.91 9.52 -8.74
N TRP A 56 2.92 10.07 -9.97
CA TRP A 56 1.79 9.97 -10.92
C TRP A 56 1.52 8.55 -11.43
N ARG A 57 2.48 7.62 -11.29
CA ARG A 57 2.32 6.19 -11.60
C ARG A 57 1.45 5.47 -10.58
N TRP A 58 1.18 6.09 -9.44
CA TRP A 58 0.35 5.54 -8.39
C TRP A 58 -1.06 6.12 -8.50
N GLU A 59 -2.06 5.29 -8.25
CA GLU A 59 -3.47 5.66 -8.14
C GLU A 59 -4.05 5.20 -6.82
N VAL A 60 -5.05 5.94 -6.34
CA VAL A 60 -5.81 5.58 -5.15
C VAL A 60 -6.85 4.53 -5.54
N VAL A 61 -6.80 3.37 -4.89
CA VAL A 61 -7.77 2.28 -5.06
C VAL A 61 -8.44 1.95 -3.75
N SER A 62 -9.74 1.63 -3.80
CA SER A 62 -10.45 1.08 -2.65
C SER A 62 -10.08 -0.37 -2.44
N LEU A 63 -9.84 -0.75 -1.20
CA LEU A 63 -9.71 -2.12 -0.75
C LEU A 63 -10.86 -2.45 0.20
N ASP A 64 -11.37 -3.66 0.11
CA ASP A 64 -12.21 -4.21 1.15
C ASP A 64 -11.40 -4.53 2.41
N GLU A 65 -12.07 -4.57 3.55
CA GLU A 65 -11.44 -4.82 4.86
C GLU A 65 -10.61 -6.12 4.87
N HIS A 66 -11.11 -7.15 4.19
CA HIS A 66 -10.41 -8.41 4.03
C HIS A 66 -9.11 -8.28 3.21
N GLN A 67 -9.13 -7.53 2.10
CA GLN A 67 -7.96 -7.27 1.27
C GLN A 67 -6.90 -6.45 2.03
N ALA A 68 -7.33 -5.40 2.72
CA ALA A 68 -6.46 -4.57 3.56
C ALA A 68 -5.75 -5.39 4.64
N LYS A 69 -6.48 -6.27 5.33
CA LYS A 69 -5.89 -7.19 6.31
C LYS A 69 -4.91 -8.17 5.66
N LEU A 70 -5.27 -8.72 4.49
CA LEU A 70 -4.41 -9.63 3.74
C LEU A 70 -3.09 -8.97 3.34
N CYS A 71 -3.07 -7.69 2.98
CA CYS A 71 -1.84 -6.97 2.64
C CYS A 71 -0.81 -7.07 3.79
N ASN A 72 -1.21 -6.73 5.02
CA ASN A 72 -0.31 -6.80 6.18
C ASN A 72 0.12 -8.23 6.50
N VAL A 73 -0.78 -9.20 6.40
CA VAL A 73 -0.47 -10.63 6.61
C VAL A 73 0.53 -11.13 5.56
N LYS A 74 0.34 -10.74 4.30
CA LYS A 74 1.18 -11.14 3.16
C LYS A 74 2.54 -10.44 3.18
N LEU A 75 2.62 -9.22 3.69
CA LEU A 75 3.89 -8.54 3.95
C LEU A 75 4.65 -9.15 5.13
N ASN A 76 3.95 -9.69 6.14
CA ASN A 76 4.55 -10.35 7.31
C ASN A 76 5.65 -9.51 7.99
N ASN A 77 5.47 -8.18 8.03
CA ASN A 77 6.45 -7.23 8.55
C ASN A 77 7.85 -7.32 7.89
N ASP A 78 7.93 -7.84 6.67
CA ASP A 78 9.19 -8.05 5.94
C ASP A 78 9.32 -6.99 4.82
N PRO A 79 10.31 -6.07 4.90
CA PRO A 79 10.50 -5.03 3.90
C PRO A 79 10.96 -5.55 2.53
N LYS A 80 11.35 -6.83 2.44
CA LYS A 80 11.68 -7.47 1.15
C LYS A 80 10.43 -8.02 0.46
N ARG A 81 9.28 -8.06 1.14
CA ARG A 81 8.04 -8.56 0.53
C ARG A 81 7.27 -7.39 -0.04
N ARG A 82 6.68 -7.64 -1.19
CA ARG A 82 5.80 -6.69 -1.89
C ARG A 82 4.46 -7.35 -2.11
N VAL A 83 3.41 -6.56 -2.09
CA VAL A 83 2.04 -7.02 -2.35
C VAL A 83 1.49 -6.41 -3.62
N PHE A 84 0.66 -7.16 -4.33
CA PHE A 84 0.11 -6.79 -5.63
C PHE A 84 -1.40 -7.05 -5.60
N LEU A 85 -2.17 -6.09 -6.13
CA LEU A 85 -3.62 -6.23 -6.31
C LEU A 85 -3.90 -6.64 -7.74
N THR A 86 -4.23 -7.92 -7.95
CA THR A 86 -4.55 -8.44 -9.28
C THR A 86 -5.83 -7.81 -9.83
N ASP A 87 -6.01 -7.90 -11.15
CA ASP A 87 -7.24 -7.46 -11.83
C ASP A 87 -8.50 -8.18 -11.31
N ASP A 88 -8.36 -9.45 -10.92
CA ASP A 88 -9.41 -10.27 -10.27
C ASP A 88 -9.67 -9.88 -8.80
N GLY A 89 -9.00 -8.83 -8.28
CA GLY A 89 -9.18 -8.35 -6.91
C GLY A 89 -8.49 -9.19 -5.83
N ARG A 90 -7.49 -10.00 -6.18
CA ARG A 90 -6.75 -10.84 -5.22
C ARG A 90 -5.47 -10.14 -4.76
N ILE A 91 -5.12 -10.35 -3.50
CA ILE A 91 -3.85 -9.88 -2.93
C ILE A 91 -2.81 -10.98 -3.03
N GLU A 92 -1.80 -10.75 -3.87
CA GLU A 92 -0.64 -11.61 -4.01
C GLU A 92 0.58 -10.97 -3.33
N ALA A 93 1.48 -11.78 -2.79
CA ALA A 93 2.78 -11.29 -2.32
C ALA A 93 3.90 -11.97 -3.08
N GLN A 94 4.90 -11.19 -3.45
CA GLN A 94 6.13 -11.66 -4.05
C GLN A 94 7.30 -11.22 -3.17
N GLN A 95 8.37 -12.01 -3.18
CA GLN A 95 9.64 -11.56 -2.63
C GLN A 95 10.26 -10.61 -3.66
N GLY A 96 10.54 -9.38 -3.25
CA GLY A 96 11.35 -8.48 -4.05
C GLY A 96 12.71 -9.13 -4.26
N THR A 97 12.99 -9.55 -5.48
CA THR A 97 14.33 -9.94 -5.91
C THR A 97 15.26 -8.76 -5.66
N THR A 98 16.25 -9.00 -4.80
CA THR A 98 17.38 -8.10 -4.55
C THR A 98 18.17 -7.87 -5.82
#